data_AF-A0A974BQV5-F1
#
_entry.id   AF-A0A974BQV5-F1
#
_cell.length_a   1.000
_cell.length_b   1.000
_cell.length_c   1.000
_cell.angle_alpha   90.00
_cell.angle_beta   90.00
_cell.angle_gamma   90.00
#
_symmetry.space_group_name_H-M   'P 1'
#
loop_
_entity.id
_entity.type
_entity.pdbx_description
1 polymer ?
#
loop_
_entity_poly.entity_id
_entity_poly.type
_entity_poly.pdbx_seq_one_letter_code
_entity_poly.pdbx_strand_id
1 'polypeptide(L)'
;PSTIARLIIDNVTTTSVSLSWPIPLGKISSYFIQVLGTPTKELSVYTNSFFVDQLIPGNYYTFVVFVTNGNKNGTYIQSSTATFPSAVSSLIIDNVTTTSVSLSWAIPLGNISSYIIQVLGTPSKEPMRVNTNSFIGDKLTPGNFYTFVVFVTNGNLNGTNTQNSTFT
;
A
#
# COMPACT_ATOMS: atom_id res chain seq x y z
N PRO A 1 36.61 4.86 -6.70
CA PRO A 1 35.34 5.35 -6.10
C PRO A 1 34.49 4.16 -5.66
N SER A 2 34.13 4.10 -4.38
CA SER A 2 33.31 3.01 -3.82
C SER A 2 31.83 3.27 -4.13
N THR A 3 31.26 2.54 -5.09
CA THR A 3 29.86 2.72 -5.55
C THR A 3 28.97 1.58 -5.08
N ILE A 4 27.76 1.93 -4.60
CA ILE A 4 26.72 0.93 -4.36
C ILE A 4 26.22 0.43 -5.71
N ALA A 5 26.28 -0.87 -5.96
CA ALA A 5 25.93 -1.43 -7.27
C ALA A 5 24.42 -1.38 -7.56
N ARG A 6 23.58 -1.57 -6.53
CA ARG A 6 22.12 -1.49 -6.63
C ARG A 6 21.48 -1.28 -5.25
N LEU A 7 20.30 -0.68 -5.24
CA LEU A 7 19.41 -0.65 -4.08
C LEU A 7 18.30 -1.69 -4.29
N ILE A 8 18.16 -2.60 -3.33
CA ILE A 8 17.16 -3.66 -3.31
C ILE A 8 16.01 -3.20 -2.40
N ILE A 9 14.79 -3.24 -2.93
CA ILE A 9 13.56 -2.89 -2.24
C ILE A 9 12.76 -4.18 -2.08
N ASP A 10 12.50 -4.57 -0.83
CA ASP A 10 11.74 -5.77 -0.48
C ASP A 10 10.66 -5.44 0.57
N ASN A 11 9.72 -6.36 0.77
CA ASN A 11 8.69 -6.29 1.82
C ASN A 11 7.98 -4.93 1.89
N VAL A 12 7.51 -4.44 0.74
CA VAL A 12 6.70 -3.22 0.67
C VAL A 12 5.35 -3.49 1.31
N THR A 13 4.95 -2.68 2.28
CA THR A 13 3.66 -2.76 2.96
C THR A 13 2.85 -1.48 2.71
N THR A 14 1.74 -1.32 3.44
CA THR A 14 0.96 -0.08 3.43
C THR A 14 1.71 1.09 4.09
N THR A 15 2.63 0.84 5.02
CA THR A 15 3.30 1.91 5.79
C THR A 15 4.80 1.72 5.95
N SER A 16 5.40 0.74 5.28
CA SER A 16 6.83 0.45 5.42
C SER A 16 7.46 -0.18 4.18
N VAL A 17 8.78 -0.10 4.10
CA VAL A 17 9.61 -0.69 3.04
C VAL A 17 10.92 -1.20 3.65
N SER A 18 11.39 -2.37 3.23
CA SER A 18 12.73 -2.86 3.57
C SER A 18 13.72 -2.51 2.46
N LEU A 19 14.85 -1.91 2.84
CA LEU A 19 15.93 -1.55 1.94
C LEU A 19 17.16 -2.41 2.25
N SER A 20 17.83 -2.89 1.21
CA SER A 20 19.15 -3.50 1.35
C SER A 20 20.03 -3.21 0.15
N TRP A 21 21.35 -3.25 0.35
CA TRP A 21 22.32 -3.02 -0.72
C TRP A 21 23.60 -3.84 -0.49
N PRO A 22 24.32 -4.19 -1.56
CA PRO A 22 25.64 -4.78 -1.44
C PRO A 22 26.62 -3.79 -0.79
N ILE A 23 27.50 -4.29 0.09
CA ILE A 23 28.56 -3.48 0.70
C ILE A 23 29.58 -3.10 -0.40
N PRO A 24 29.79 -1.80 -0.69
CA PRO A 24 30.79 -1.38 -1.67
C PRO A 24 32.23 -1.70 -1.23
N LEU A 25 33.14 -1.81 -2.19
CA LEU A 25 34.56 -1.98 -1.91
C LEU A 25 35.18 -0.66 -1.40
N GLY A 26 35.84 -0.69 -0.24
CA GLY A 26 36.54 0.46 0.34
C GLY A 26 36.31 0.60 1.85
N LYS A 27 36.91 1.64 2.46
CA LYS A 27 36.64 2.00 3.86
C LYS A 27 35.34 2.81 3.93
N ILE A 28 34.28 2.18 4.43
CA ILE A 28 32.96 2.80 4.62
C ILE A 28 32.76 3.02 6.12
N SER A 29 32.30 4.21 6.49
CA SER A 29 31.98 4.52 7.89
C SER A 29 30.50 4.32 8.18
N SER A 30 29.63 4.80 7.29
CA SER A 30 28.18 4.67 7.40
C SER A 30 27.51 4.90 6.06
N TYR A 31 26.17 4.89 6.07
CA TYR A 31 25.34 5.29 4.96
C TYR A 31 24.35 6.34 5.45
N PHE A 32 23.99 7.25 4.54
CA PHE A 32 22.94 8.23 4.77
C PHE A 32 21.79 7.96 3.80
N ILE A 33 20.58 7.84 4.31
CA ILE A 33 19.37 7.53 3.53
C ILE A 33 18.50 8.78 3.52
N GLN A 34 18.14 9.24 2.31
CA GLN A 34 17.07 10.21 2.11
C GLN A 34 15.85 9.50 1.52
N VAL A 35 14.71 9.64 2.20
CA VAL A 35 13.41 9.18 1.72
C VAL A 35 12.69 10.40 1.17
N LEU A 36 12.61 10.49 -0.15
CA LEU A 36 11.91 11.54 -0.85
C LEU A 36 10.45 11.13 -1.04
N GLY A 37 9.53 11.97 -0.60
CA GLY A 37 8.09 11.72 -0.63
C GLY A 37 7.42 12.54 0.46
N THR A 38 6.22 12.14 0.87
CA THR A 38 5.51 12.79 1.98
C THR A 38 5.15 11.73 3.01
N PRO A 39 5.74 11.71 4.22
CA PRO A 39 6.77 12.62 4.71
C PRO A 39 8.15 12.35 4.07
N THR A 40 9.01 13.38 4.08
CA THR A 40 10.45 13.22 3.84
C THR A 40 11.14 12.71 5.10
N LYS A 41 12.11 11.81 4.97
CA LYS A 41 12.94 11.33 6.10
C LYS A 41 14.42 11.35 5.75
N GLU A 42 15.26 11.60 6.75
CA GLU A 42 16.72 11.51 6.66
C GLU A 42 17.26 10.63 7.79
N LEU A 43 18.09 9.65 7.44
CA LEU A 43 18.48 8.59 8.37
C LEU A 43 19.97 8.26 8.19
N SER A 44 20.69 8.09 9.30
CA SER A 44 22.08 7.60 9.29
C SER A 44 22.11 6.16 9.76
N VAL A 45 22.73 5.27 8.98
CA VAL A 45 22.76 3.83 9.25
C VAL A 45 24.16 3.27 9.11
N TYR A 46 24.50 2.27 9.92
CA TYR A 46 25.84 1.67 9.97
C TYR A 46 25.86 0.24 9.37
N THR A 47 24.71 -0.21 8.88
CA THR A 47 24.48 -1.51 8.24
C THR A 47 24.16 -1.32 6.77
N ASN A 48 24.21 -2.41 5.98
CA ASN A 48 23.89 -2.41 4.56
C ASN A 48 22.40 -2.67 4.26
N SER A 49 21.55 -2.49 5.27
CA SER A 49 20.10 -2.63 5.18
C SER A 49 19.44 -1.73 6.21
N PHE A 50 18.18 -1.37 5.93
CA PHE A 50 17.37 -0.57 6.83
C PHE A 50 15.87 -0.79 6.59
N PHE A 51 15.08 -0.74 7.65
CA PHE A 51 13.62 -0.81 7.60
C PHE A 51 13.03 0.59 7.75
N VAL A 52 12.44 1.11 6.67
CA VAL A 52 11.77 2.42 6.69
C VAL A 52 10.31 2.21 7.05
N ASP A 53 9.87 2.79 8.16
CA ASP A 53 8.50 2.71 8.66
C ASP A 53 7.76 4.06 8.54
N GLN A 54 6.54 4.15 9.10
CA GLN A 54 5.69 5.34 9.16
C GLN A 54 5.58 6.09 7.81
N LEU A 55 5.47 5.34 6.72
CA LEU A 55 5.15 5.85 5.41
C LEU A 55 3.63 5.98 5.28
N ILE A 56 3.18 6.88 4.40
CA ILE A 56 1.77 7.09 4.09
C ILE A 56 1.32 6.00 3.11
N PRO A 57 0.16 5.34 3.34
CA PRO A 57 -0.39 4.37 2.41
C PRO A 57 -0.69 4.93 1.03
N GLY A 58 -0.49 4.09 0.01
CA GLY A 58 -0.71 4.46 -1.39
C GLY A 58 0.22 5.56 -1.90
N ASN A 59 1.31 5.89 -1.21
CA ASN A 59 2.18 6.99 -1.61
C ASN A 59 3.44 6.48 -2.31
N TYR A 60 3.95 7.26 -3.26
CA TYR A 60 5.17 6.97 -4.01
C TYR A 60 6.38 7.57 -3.30
N TYR A 61 7.41 6.76 -3.10
CA TYR A 61 8.66 7.16 -2.45
C TYR A 61 9.87 6.85 -3.31
N THR A 62 10.85 7.75 -3.28
CA THR A 62 12.19 7.52 -3.82
C THR A 62 13.18 7.45 -2.68
N PHE A 63 13.89 6.33 -2.58
CA PHE A 63 14.89 6.07 -1.55
C PHE A 63 16.27 6.30 -2.15
N VAL A 64 17.03 7.21 -1.55
CA VAL A 64 18.39 7.57 -1.98
C VAL A 64 19.36 7.17 -0.87
N VAL A 65 20.35 6.34 -1.18
CA VAL A 65 21.36 5.88 -0.23
C VAL A 65 22.73 6.40 -0.64
N PHE A 66 23.33 7.20 0.21
CA PHE A 66 24.67 7.75 0.07
C PHE A 66 25.66 6.92 0.89
N VAL A 67 26.81 6.59 0.30
CA VAL A 67 27.95 6.04 1.07
C VAL A 67 28.65 7.19 1.78
N THR A 68 28.98 7.05 3.06
CA THR A 68 29.73 8.08 3.79
C THR A 68 31.04 7.52 4.34
N ASN A 69 32.05 8.38 4.38
CA ASN A 69 33.33 8.12 5.05
C ASN A 69 33.66 9.32 5.93
N GLY A 70 33.39 9.21 7.23
CA GLY A 70 33.31 10.36 8.13
C GLY A 70 32.27 11.38 7.67
N ASN A 71 32.66 12.66 7.55
CA ASN A 71 31.78 13.77 7.18
C ASN A 71 31.67 13.99 5.65
N LYS A 72 32.23 13.10 4.83
CA LYS A 72 32.20 13.24 3.36
C LYS A 72 31.16 12.29 2.77
N ASN A 73 30.17 12.86 2.09
CA ASN A 73 29.23 12.10 1.27
C ASN A 73 29.92 11.66 -0.02
N GLY A 74 29.92 10.36 -0.27
CA GLY A 74 30.41 9.73 -1.48
C GLY A 74 29.32 9.62 -2.54
N THR A 75 29.42 8.57 -3.37
CA THR A 75 28.42 8.27 -4.39
C THR A 75 27.11 7.79 -3.78
N TYR A 76 26.01 7.98 -4.52
CA TYR A 76 24.69 7.52 -4.12
C TYR A 76 24.10 6.53 -5.12
N ILE A 77 23.10 5.79 -4.66
CA ILE A 77 22.18 5.00 -5.49
C ILE A 77 20.75 5.36 -5.10
N GLN A 78 19.81 5.21 -6.02
CA GLN A 78 18.41 5.40 -5.72
C GLN A 78 17.53 4.32 -6.35
N SER A 79 16.38 4.09 -5.72
CA SER A 79 15.30 3.26 -6.26
C SER A 79 13.98 3.75 -5.68
N SER A 80 12.89 3.47 -6.37
CA SER A 80 11.57 4.01 -6.02
C SER A 80 10.52 2.92 -6.00
N THR A 81 9.54 3.06 -5.11
CA THR A 81 8.37 2.19 -5.04
C THR A 81 7.19 2.94 -4.44
N ALA A 82 6.00 2.38 -4.57
CA ALA A 82 4.80 2.89 -3.91
C ALA A 82 4.36 1.93 -2.81
N THR A 83 3.97 2.49 -1.66
CA THR A 83 3.32 1.73 -0.59
C THR A 83 1.94 1.27 -1.05
N PHE A 84 1.47 0.15 -0.51
CA PHE A 84 0.13 -0.33 -0.83
C PHE A 84 -0.95 0.62 -0.25
N PRO A 85 -2.08 0.83 -0.94
CA PRO A 85 -3.22 1.52 -0.36
C PRO A 85 -3.72 0.79 0.90
N SER A 86 -4.18 1.54 1.90
CA SER A 86 -4.79 0.94 3.09
C SER A 86 -6.15 0.33 2.74
N ALA A 87 -6.50 -0.80 3.34
CA ALA A 87 -7.88 -1.32 3.31
C ALA A 87 -8.85 -0.30 3.93
N VAL A 88 -10.15 -0.46 3.62
CA VAL A 88 -11.20 0.28 4.34
C VAL A 88 -11.29 -0.25 5.77
N SER A 89 -11.38 0.64 6.76
CA SER A 89 -11.34 0.27 8.18
C SER A 89 -12.60 -0.45 8.66
N SER A 90 -13.75 -0.15 8.06
CA SER A 90 -15.04 -0.77 8.42
C SER A 90 -15.95 -0.78 7.20
N LEU A 91 -16.26 -1.98 6.72
CA LEU A 91 -17.28 -2.19 5.69
C LEU A 91 -18.62 -2.43 6.40
N ILE A 92 -19.51 -1.46 6.31
CA ILE A 92 -20.80 -1.44 7.02
C ILE A 92 -21.89 -1.90 6.06
N ILE A 93 -22.78 -2.75 6.56
CA ILE A 93 -24.04 -3.09 5.88
C ILE A 93 -25.10 -2.14 6.43
N ASP A 94 -25.54 -1.20 5.61
CA ASP A 94 -26.49 -0.16 6.02
C ASP A 94 -27.93 -0.66 5.97
N ASN A 95 -28.27 -1.46 4.95
CA ASN A 95 -29.61 -1.99 4.74
C ASN A 95 -29.58 -3.29 3.94
N VAL A 96 -30.48 -4.19 4.28
CA VAL A 96 -30.68 -5.48 3.59
C VAL A 96 -32.15 -5.60 3.20
N THR A 97 -32.39 -5.93 1.93
CA THR A 97 -33.69 -6.35 1.42
C THR A 97 -33.58 -7.76 0.84
N THR A 98 -34.72 -8.33 0.48
CA THR A 98 -34.77 -9.65 -0.18
C THR A 98 -33.99 -9.74 -1.48
N THR A 99 -33.64 -8.60 -2.11
CA THR A 99 -32.95 -8.59 -3.42
C THR A 99 -31.82 -7.57 -3.49
N SER A 100 -31.48 -6.91 -2.39
CA SER A 100 -30.41 -5.92 -2.39
C SER A 100 -29.74 -5.73 -1.03
N VAL A 101 -28.47 -5.32 -1.08
CA VAL A 101 -27.69 -4.94 0.11
C VAL A 101 -27.02 -3.61 -0.17
N SER A 102 -27.20 -2.65 0.74
CA SER A 102 -26.52 -1.36 0.72
C SER A 102 -25.33 -1.39 1.68
N LEU A 103 -24.20 -0.88 1.21
CA LEU A 103 -22.94 -0.84 1.93
C LEU A 103 -22.37 0.57 1.98
N SER A 104 -21.69 0.89 3.06
CA SER A 104 -20.87 2.10 3.20
C SER A 104 -19.55 1.78 3.88
N TRP A 105 -18.55 2.63 3.65
CA TRP A 105 -17.25 2.53 4.31
C TRP A 105 -16.58 3.89 4.47
N ALA A 106 -15.83 4.03 5.56
CA ALA A 106 -15.01 5.20 5.80
C ALA A 106 -13.91 5.35 4.73
N ILE A 107 -13.55 6.59 4.41
CA ILE A 107 -12.40 6.88 3.54
C ILE A 107 -11.14 6.34 4.23
N PRO A 108 -10.41 5.40 3.61
CA PRO A 108 -9.17 4.86 4.17
C PRO A 108 -8.07 5.93 4.22
N LEU A 109 -7.08 5.72 5.07
CA LEU A 109 -5.93 6.62 5.20
C LEU A 109 -5.03 6.56 3.96
N GLY A 110 -4.41 7.70 3.64
CA GLY A 110 -3.43 7.83 2.56
C GLY A 110 -4.03 8.17 1.20
N ASN A 111 -3.26 7.92 0.15
CA ASN A 111 -3.65 8.27 -1.22
C ASN A 111 -4.44 7.13 -1.87
N ILE A 112 -5.66 7.44 -2.30
CA ILE A 112 -6.55 6.51 -2.99
C ILE A 112 -7.08 7.12 -4.28
N SER A 113 -7.35 6.26 -5.26
CA SER A 113 -8.01 6.67 -6.51
C SER A 113 -9.44 6.14 -6.62
N SER A 114 -9.71 4.91 -6.18
CA SER A 114 -11.03 4.28 -6.30
C SER A 114 -11.14 2.98 -5.49
N TYR A 115 -12.30 2.32 -5.56
CA TYR A 115 -12.56 1.02 -4.95
C TYR A 115 -12.96 -0.01 -6.01
N ILE A 116 -12.62 -1.28 -5.79
CA ILE A 116 -13.15 -2.42 -6.55
C ILE A 116 -14.01 -3.27 -5.62
N ILE A 117 -15.26 -3.52 -6.00
CA ILE A 117 -16.23 -4.28 -5.23
C ILE A 117 -16.45 -5.64 -5.91
N GLN A 118 -16.28 -6.73 -5.17
CA GLN A 118 -16.66 -8.07 -5.59
C GLN A 118 -17.86 -8.55 -4.78
N VAL A 119 -18.85 -9.11 -5.44
CA VAL A 119 -20.02 -9.72 -4.79
C VAL A 119 -19.97 -11.22 -5.03
N LEU A 120 -19.62 -11.96 -3.99
CA LEU A 120 -19.49 -13.41 -4.01
C LEU A 120 -20.78 -14.02 -3.46
N GLY A 121 -21.34 -14.99 -4.17
CA GLY A 121 -22.59 -15.65 -3.81
C GLY A 121 -23.12 -16.46 -4.98
N THR A 122 -24.41 -16.79 -4.95
CA THR A 122 -25.08 -17.58 -6.00
C THR A 122 -26.28 -16.79 -6.56
N PRO A 123 -26.17 -16.17 -7.75
CA PRO A 123 -24.96 -16.02 -8.57
C PRO A 123 -24.00 -14.95 -8.02
N SER A 124 -22.70 -15.09 -8.31
CA SER A 124 -21.72 -14.03 -8.08
C SER A 124 -21.88 -12.93 -9.12
N LYS A 125 -21.41 -11.72 -8.81
CA LYS A 125 -21.35 -10.62 -9.78
C LYS A 125 -19.92 -10.32 -10.18
N GLU A 126 -19.77 -9.79 -11.39
CA GLU A 126 -18.49 -9.27 -11.88
C GLU A 126 -17.97 -8.13 -10.99
N PRO A 127 -16.63 -8.00 -10.83
CA PRO A 127 -16.04 -6.92 -10.07
C PRO A 127 -16.41 -5.54 -10.64
N MET A 128 -16.76 -4.60 -9.77
CA MET A 128 -17.20 -3.25 -10.16
C MET A 128 -16.27 -2.20 -9.57
N ARG A 129 -15.83 -1.24 -10.39
CA ARG A 129 -15.05 -0.09 -9.93
C ARG A 129 -15.97 1.05 -9.55
N VAL A 130 -15.80 1.61 -8.35
CA VAL A 130 -16.57 2.75 -7.85
C VAL A 130 -15.65 3.82 -7.30
N ASN A 131 -16.06 5.08 -7.42
CA ASN A 131 -15.34 6.25 -6.91
C ASN A 131 -16.04 6.88 -5.71
N THR A 132 -16.99 6.15 -5.12
CA THR A 132 -17.81 6.55 -3.98
C THR A 132 -17.47 5.71 -2.75
N ASN A 133 -17.87 6.18 -1.58
CA ASN A 133 -17.71 5.50 -0.29
C ASN A 133 -18.91 4.59 0.07
N SER A 134 -19.67 4.21 -0.95
CA SER A 134 -20.85 3.38 -0.81
C SER A 134 -21.11 2.58 -2.08
N PHE A 135 -21.84 1.49 -1.92
CA PHE A 135 -22.24 0.60 -3.01
C PHE A 135 -23.58 -0.06 -2.70
N ILE A 136 -24.38 -0.28 -3.74
CA ILE A 136 -25.63 -1.05 -3.64
C ILE A 136 -25.49 -2.28 -4.53
N GLY A 137 -25.45 -3.45 -3.90
CA GLY A 137 -25.55 -4.73 -4.59
C GLY A 137 -27.03 -5.06 -4.82
N ASP A 138 -27.57 -4.74 -5.99
CA ASP A 138 -28.97 -5.01 -6.37
C ASP A 138 -29.18 -6.40 -7.00
N LYS A 139 -30.39 -6.76 -7.42
CA LYS A 139 -30.68 -7.97 -8.22
C LYS A 139 -30.08 -9.26 -7.62
N LEU A 140 -30.07 -9.35 -6.29
CA LEU A 140 -29.64 -10.52 -5.55
C LEU A 140 -30.79 -11.52 -5.42
N THR A 141 -30.47 -12.79 -5.25
CA THR A 141 -31.46 -13.86 -5.07
C THR A 141 -31.88 -13.90 -3.61
N PRO A 142 -33.19 -13.88 -3.28
CA PRO A 142 -33.65 -13.95 -1.88
C PRO A 142 -33.17 -15.21 -1.16
N GLY A 143 -32.90 -15.10 0.14
CA GLY A 143 -32.48 -16.19 1.01
C GLY A 143 -31.05 -16.68 0.77
N ASN A 144 -30.26 -15.99 -0.07
CA ASN A 144 -28.89 -16.41 -0.40
C ASN A 144 -27.86 -15.67 0.47
N PHE A 145 -26.78 -16.37 0.77
CA PHE A 145 -25.64 -15.79 1.46
C PHE A 145 -24.72 -15.07 0.46
N TYR A 146 -24.47 -13.79 0.71
CA TYR A 146 -23.56 -12.98 -0.09
C TYR A 146 -22.40 -12.46 0.76
N THR A 147 -21.20 -12.44 0.17
CA THR A 147 -20.02 -11.79 0.72
C THR A 147 -19.58 -10.66 -0.20
N PHE A 148 -19.48 -9.47 0.36
CA PHE A 148 -19.05 -8.26 -0.33
C PHE A 148 -17.60 -7.98 0.04
N VAL A 149 -16.73 -7.91 -0.96
CA VAL A 149 -15.28 -7.69 -0.79
C VAL A 149 -14.92 -6.36 -1.43
N VAL A 150 -14.28 -5.46 -0.68
CA VAL A 150 -13.88 -4.13 -1.11
C VAL A 150 -12.36 -4.03 -1.12
N PHE A 151 -11.80 -3.80 -2.31
CA PHE A 151 -10.39 -3.48 -2.51
C PHE A 151 -10.22 -1.99 -2.68
N VAL A 152 -9.23 -1.40 -2.01
CA VAL A 152 -8.84 0.00 -2.22
C VAL A 152 -7.76 0.03 -3.30
N THR A 153 -7.86 0.98 -4.22
CA THR A 153 -6.91 1.11 -5.34
C THR A 153 -6.27 2.48 -5.34
N ASN A 154 -4.99 2.53 -5.73
CA ASN A 154 -4.34 3.77 -6.16
C ASN A 154 -3.65 3.53 -7.51
N GLY A 155 -4.22 4.08 -8.58
CA GLY A 155 -3.80 3.77 -9.96
C GLY A 155 -3.98 2.28 -10.28
N ASN A 156 -2.86 1.58 -10.48
CA ASN A 156 -2.80 0.14 -10.76
C ASN A 156 -2.48 -0.71 -9.52
N LEU A 157 -2.27 -0.09 -8.35
CA LEU A 157 -1.96 -0.79 -7.11
C LEU A 157 -3.25 -1.12 -6.37
N ASN A 158 -3.43 -2.40 -6.07
CA ASN A 158 -4.53 -2.89 -5.24
C ASN A 158 -4.01 -3.10 -3.82
N GLY A 159 -4.65 -2.45 -2.86
CA GLY A 159 -4.41 -2.67 -1.45
C GLY A 159 -5.02 -3.98 -0.95
N THR A 160 -4.86 -4.22 0.34
CA THR A 160 -5.58 -5.30 1.03
C THR A 160 -7.09 -5.06 0.98
N ASN A 161 -7.88 -6.12 1.00
CA ASN A 161 -9.34 -6.02 0.98
C ASN A 161 -9.95 -6.04 2.38
N THR A 162 -11.19 -5.56 2.46
CA THR A 162 -12.09 -5.72 3.61
C THR A 162 -13.37 -6.36 3.11
N GLN A 163 -13.94 -7.27 3.88
CA GLN A 163 -15.17 -7.96 3.49
C GLN A 163 -16.22 -8.00 4.60
N ASN A 164 -17.48 -8.11 4.19
CA ASN A 164 -18.62 -8.29 5.08
C ASN A 164 -19.68 -9.13 4.36
N SER A 165 -20.47 -9.89 5.12
CA SER A 165 -21.38 -10.89 4.57
C SER A 165 -22.75 -10.81 5.22
N THR A 166 -23.80 -11.09 4.46
CA THR A 166 -25.17 -11.16 4.94
C THR A 166 -26.00 -12.10 4.08
N PHE A 167 -27.13 -12.55 4.62
CA PHE A 167 -28.21 -13.10 3.82
C PHE A 167 -29.07 -11.96 3.25
N THR A 168 -29.66 -12.19 2.09
CA THR A 168 -30.78 -11.38 1.54
C THR A 168 -32.12 -11.97 1.94
#